data_AF-A0A317SPR0-F1
#
_entry.id   AF-A0A317SPR0-F1
#
_cell.length_a   1.000
_cell.length_b   1.000
_cell.length_c   1.000
_cell.angle_alpha   90.00
_cell.angle_beta   90.00
_cell.angle_gamma   90.00
#
_symmetry.space_group_name_H-M   'P 1'
#
loop_
_entity.id
_entity.type
_entity.pdbx_description
1 polymer ?
#
loop_
_entity_poly.entity_id
_entity_poly.type
_entity_poly.pdbx_seq_one_letter_code
_entity_poly.pdbx_strand_id
1 'polypeptide(L)' 'GAAKCYTRDNCEYTIDGLLQTLPTALSSIPNSTIHAFYHKCLQYIQVYIDKIHFATPEYKQYLKTYKSHQHVYFLMNDM' A
#
# COMPACT_ATOMS: atom_id res chain seq x y z
N GLY A 1 -6.76 2.81 4.51
CA GLY A 1 -5.39 2.30 4.78
C GLY A 1 -5.33 1.88 6.22
N ALA A 2 -4.64 0.77 6.53
CA ALA A 2 -4.64 0.15 7.87
C ALA A 2 -4.30 1.15 8.99
N ALA A 3 -3.24 1.94 8.84
CA ALA A 3 -2.86 2.97 9.81
C ALA A 3 -3.99 3.99 10.07
N LYS A 4 -4.68 4.46 9.02
CA LYS A 4 -5.80 5.40 9.18
C LYS A 4 -6.95 4.79 9.99
N CYS A 5 -7.31 3.54 9.72
CA CYS A 5 -8.36 2.86 10.47
C CYS A 5 -7.94 2.69 11.94
N TYR A 6 -6.72 2.22 12.17
CA TYR A 6 -6.16 2.08 13.52
C TYR A 6 -6.17 3.39 14.29
N THR A 7 -5.66 4.48 13.71
CA THR A 7 -5.66 5.79 14.36
C THR A 7 -7.07 6.27 14.65
N ARG A 8 -8.03 6.07 13.75
CA ARG A 8 -9.43 6.46 13.99
C ARG A 8 -10.05 5.68 15.15
N ASP A 9 -9.75 4.39 15.24
CA ASP A 9 -10.39 3.50 16.20
C ASP A 9 -9.71 3.58 17.59
N ASN A 10 -8.50 4.16 17.68
CA ASN A 10 -7.68 4.22 18.91
C ASN A 10 -7.24 5.65 19.30
N CYS A 11 -7.71 6.70 18.62
CA CYS A 11 -7.40 8.09 18.96
C CYS A 11 -8.62 8.76 19.58
N GLU A 12 -8.42 9.45 20.71
CA GLU A 12 -9.44 10.25 21.40
C GLU A 12 -9.71 11.61 20.70
N TYR A 13 -9.24 11.78 19.46
CA TYR A 13 -9.35 13.01 18.66
C TYR A 13 -8.74 14.26 19.32
N THR A 14 -7.73 14.06 20.17
CA THR A 14 -6.87 15.13 20.71
C THR A 14 -5.54 15.18 19.96
N ILE A 15 -4.83 16.31 20.02
CA ILE A 15 -3.50 16.45 19.40
C ILE A 15 -2.52 15.45 20.04
N ASP A 16 -2.52 15.36 21.37
CA ASP A 16 -1.63 14.46 22.10
C ASP A 16 -1.94 12.99 21.81
N GLY A 17 -3.23 12.62 21.78
CA GLY A 17 -3.66 11.29 21.38
C GLY A 17 -3.22 10.97 19.96
N LEU A 18 -3.36 11.91 19.03
CA LEU A 18 -2.90 11.72 17.66
C LEU A 18 -1.38 11.50 17.59
N LEU A 19 -0.59 12.30 18.30
CA LEU A 19 0.87 12.17 18.34
C LEU A 19 1.33 10.82 18.92
N GLN A 20 0.59 10.26 19.87
CA GLN A 20 0.89 8.95 20.45
C GLN A 20 0.43 7.78 19.57
N THR A 21 -0.76 7.87 18.97
CA THR A 21 -1.35 6.78 18.19
C THR A 21 -0.72 6.64 16.81
N LEU A 22 -0.26 7.75 16.19
CA LEU A 22 0.32 7.73 14.84
C LEU A 22 1.56 6.83 14.70
N PRO A 23 2.60 6.96 15.53
CA PRO A 23 3.79 6.12 15.43
C PRO A 23 3.47 4.63 15.55
N THR A 24 2.59 4.26 16.48
CA THR A 24 2.13 2.87 16.66
C THR A 24 1.34 2.36 15.45
N ALA A 25 0.46 3.19 14.90
CA ALA A 25 -0.31 2.84 13.72
C ALA A 25 0.61 2.61 12.50
N LEU A 26 1.65 3.43 12.34
CA LEU A 26 2.61 3.32 11.25
C LEU A 26 3.55 2.13 11.43
N SER A 27 4.02 1.86 12.66
CA SER A 27 4.91 0.74 12.95
C SER A 27 4.23 -0.63 12.77
N SER A 28 2.90 -0.68 12.88
CA SER A 28 2.11 -1.88 12.60
C SER A 28 2.04 -2.27 11.12
N ILE A 29 2.45 -1.39 10.19
CA ILE A 29 2.40 -1.69 8.76
C ILE A 29 3.62 -2.53 8.35
N PRO A 30 3.42 -3.72 7.74
CA PRO A 30 4.53 -4.52 7.25
C PRO A 30 5.31 -3.83 6.13
N ASN A 31 6.64 -3.99 6.11
CA ASN A 31 7.49 -3.48 5.02
C ASN A 31 7.03 -3.95 3.64
N SER A 32 6.53 -5.18 3.54
CA SER A 32 5.97 -5.73 2.29
C SER A 32 4.82 -4.86 1.73
N THR A 33 3.99 -4.30 2.61
CA THR A 33 2.92 -3.38 2.22
C THR A 33 3.50 -2.07 1.72
N ILE A 34 4.52 -1.51 2.40
CA ILE A 34 5.20 -0.28 1.96
C ILE A 34 5.80 -0.47 0.57
N HIS A 35 6.55 -1.55 0.34
CA HIS A 35 7.13 -1.87 -0.96
C HIS A 35 6.07 -2.07 -2.05
N ALA A 36 4.95 -2.74 -1.74
CA ALA A 36 3.86 -2.93 -2.69
C ALA A 36 3.28 -1.59 -3.16
N PHE A 37 3.05 -0.64 -2.24
CA PHE A 37 2.57 0.70 -2.58
C PHE A 37 3.61 1.50 -3.37
N TYR A 38 4.90 1.39 -3.04
CA TYR A 38 5.98 2.00 -3.81
C TYR A 38 5.98 1.53 -5.27
N HIS A 39 5.95 0.21 -5.51
CA HIS A 39 5.91 -0.34 -6.87
C HIS A 39 4.65 0.07 -7.62
N LYS A 40 3.50 0.13 -6.94
CA LYS A 40 2.26 0.63 -7.53
C LYS A 40 2.38 2.08 -8.00
N CYS A 41 3.04 2.95 -7.24
CA CYS A 41 3.31 4.33 -7.65
C CYS A 41 4.20 4.39 -8.90
N LEU A 42 5.30 3.61 -8.94
CA LEU A 42 6.16 3.53 -10.12
C LEU A 42 5.40 3.10 -11.37
N GLN A 43 4.50 2.13 -11.25
CA GLN A 43 3.67 1.68 -12.36
C GLN A 43 2.74 2.78 -12.87
N TYR A 44 2.09 3.53 -11.97
CA TYR A 44 1.24 4.66 -12.40
C TYR A 44 2.04 5.75 -13.11
N ILE A 45 3.26 6.03 -12.65
CA ILE A 45 4.16 6.96 -13.31
C ILE A 45 4.49 6.44 -14.73
N GLN A 46 4.77 5.14 -14.87
CA GLN A 46 5.08 4.55 -16.17
C GLN A 46 3.88 4.60 -17.13
N VAL A 47 2.67 4.27 -16.67
CA VAL A 47 1.43 4.43 -17.46
C VAL A 47 1.27 5.85 -17.98
N TYR A 48 1.56 6.84 -17.13
CA TYR A 48 1.50 8.25 -17.51
C TYR A 48 2.55 8.60 -18.56
N ILE A 49 3.79 8.13 -18.39
CA ILE A 49 4.88 8.29 -19.37
C ILE A 49 4.51 7.68 -20.72
N ASP A 50 3.92 6.49 -20.71
CA ASP A 50 3.49 5.74 -21.89
C ASP A 50 2.22 6.32 -22.54
N LYS A 51 1.67 7.41 -21.98
CA LYS A 51 0.44 8.08 -22.43
C LYS A 51 -0.77 7.13 -22.52
N ILE A 52 -0.78 6.11 -21.69
CA ILE A 52 -1.89 5.17 -21.60
C ILE A 52 -3.04 5.88 -20.88
N HIS A 53 -4.16 6.06 -21.57
CA HIS A 53 -5.31 6.75 -21.02
C HIS A 53 -5.95 5.97 -19.88
N PHE A 54 -6.39 6.70 -18.85
CA PHE A 54 -7.09 6.13 -17.70
C PHE A 54 -8.34 5.34 -18.14
N ALA A 55 -8.59 4.20 -17.48
CA ALA A 55 -9.75 3.33 -17.67
C ALA A 55 -9.88 2.62 -19.03
N THR A 56 -8.91 2.74 -19.94
CA THR A 56 -8.89 1.94 -21.17
C THR A 56 -8.59 0.45 -20.90
N PRO A 57 -8.88 -0.45 -21.84
CA PRO A 57 -8.48 -1.86 -21.73
C PRO A 57 -6.97 -2.03 -21.52
N GLU A 58 -6.15 -1.18 -22.14
CA GLU A 58 -4.69 -1.17 -22.03
C GLU A 58 -4.25 -0.75 -20.63
N TYR A 59 -4.87 0.30 -20.06
CA TYR A 59 -4.68 0.69 -18.67
C TYR A 59 -5.03 -0.45 -17.71
N LYS A 60 -6.19 -1.08 -17.92
CA LYS A 60 -6.61 -2.23 -17.12
C LYS A 60 -5.62 -3.38 -17.28
N GLN A 61 -5.15 -3.68 -18.49
CA GLN A 61 -4.19 -4.75 -18.77
C GLN A 61 -2.84 -4.49 -18.10
N TYR A 62 -2.34 -3.26 -18.18
CA TYR A 62 -1.11 -2.82 -17.52
C TYR A 62 -1.19 -3.02 -15.99
N LEU A 63 -2.36 -2.73 -15.41
CA LEU A 63 -2.66 -3.00 -14.00
C LEU A 63 -3.01 -4.48 -13.72
N LYS A 64 -3.43 -5.27 -14.72
CA LYS A 64 -3.72 -6.70 -14.59
C LYS A 64 -2.46 -7.54 -14.54
N THR A 65 -1.36 -7.10 -15.14
CA THR A 65 -0.02 -7.66 -14.85
C THR A 65 0.25 -7.66 -13.34
N TYR A 66 -0.43 -6.77 -12.61
CA TYR A 66 -0.47 -6.69 -11.16
C TYR A 66 -1.81 -7.18 -10.55
N LYS A 67 -2.34 -8.34 -10.98
CA LYS A 67 -3.48 -8.99 -10.30
C LYS A 67 -3.07 -9.88 -9.11
N SER A 68 -1.80 -10.25 -8.95
CA SER A 68 -1.42 -11.29 -7.99
C SER A 68 0.05 -11.21 -7.51
N HIS A 69 0.29 -10.51 -6.41
CA HIS A 69 1.00 -11.13 -5.28
C HIS A 69 0.00 -11.44 -4.16
N GLN A 70 -1.22 -11.87 -4.54
CA GLN A 70 -2.08 -12.66 -3.66
C GLN A 70 -1.26 -13.90 -3.25
N HIS A 71 -0.94 -14.00 -1.96
CA HIS A 71 -0.12 -15.07 -1.33
C HIS A 71 1.34 -15.15 -1.77
N VAL A 72 2.17 -14.19 -1.39
CA VAL A 72 3.56 -14.54 -1.06
C VAL A 72 3.50 -15.25 0.30
N TYR A 73 3.37 -16.57 0.28
CA TYR A 73 3.84 -17.36 1.42
C TYR A 73 5.35 -17.13 1.46
N PHE A 74 5.82 -16.40 2.47
CA PHE A 74 7.22 -16.54 2.88
C PHE A 74 7.38 -18.02 3.24
N LEU A 75 7.98 -18.81 2.35
CA LEU A 75 8.48 -20.12 2.73
C LEU A 75 9.58 -19.85 3.75
N MET A 76 9.24 -20.00 5.04
CA MET A 76 10.19 -20.12 6.13
C MET A 76 10.99 -21.39 5.90
N ASN A 77 12.02 -21.32 5.06
CA ASN A 77 12.93 -22.44 4.80
C ASN A 77 14.39 -21.99 4.76
N ASP A 78 14.71 -20.91 5.49
CA ASP A 78 16.08 -20.50 5.80
C ASP A 78 16.22 -20.37 7.34
N MET A 79 16.27 -21.53 8.02
CA MET A 79 16.93 -21.73 9.32
C MET A 79 17.50 -23.14 9.37
#